data_AF-A0A7R9F8M8-F1
#
_entry.id   AF-A0A7R9F8M8-F1
#
_cell.length_a   1.000
_cell.length_b   1.000
_cell.length_c   1.000
_cell.angle_alpha   90.00
_cell.angle_beta   90.00
_cell.angle_gamma   90.00
#
_symmetry.space_group_name_H-M   'P 1'
#
loop_
_entity.id
_entity.type
_entity.pdbx_description
1 polymer ?
#
loop_
_entity_poly.entity_id
_entity_poly.type
_entity_poly.pdbx_seq_one_letter_code
_entity_poly.pdbx_strand_id
1 'polypeptide(L)'
;MSDPTELKPVSETDLKDLKERMKLISDADPAQYHNELSLKRYLRAFKSIDAAFQAILKTNKWRSEYDIASLTEDNPIVKKHLESNKARVLRHRDMVGRPVIYIPARNHNSQREKHR
;
A
#
# COMPACT_ATOMS: atom_id res chain seq x y z
N MET A 1 30.64 6.60 -7.58
CA MET A 1 29.72 5.52 -7.17
C MET A 1 28.37 6.16 -6.91
N SER A 2 27.32 5.79 -7.64
CA SER A 2 25.96 6.33 -7.43
C SER A 2 25.41 5.82 -6.10
N ASP A 3 24.88 6.74 -5.28
CA ASP A 3 24.28 6.41 -3.98
C ASP A 3 23.08 5.47 -4.19
N PRO A 4 23.07 4.26 -3.60
CA PRO A 4 21.95 3.32 -3.75
C PRO A 4 20.62 3.85 -3.18
N THR A 5 20.63 4.99 -2.48
CA THR A 5 19.42 5.64 -1.95
C THR A 5 18.75 6.61 -2.92
N GLU A 6 19.39 6.96 -4.04
CA GLU A 6 18.84 7.93 -4.97
C GLU A 6 17.74 7.31 -5.84
N LEU A 7 16.48 7.63 -5.52
CA LEU A 7 15.32 7.16 -6.29
C LEU A 7 15.37 7.75 -7.69
N LYS A 8 15.52 6.90 -8.71
CA LYS A 8 15.40 7.32 -10.10
C LYS A 8 14.09 8.11 -10.30
N PRO A 9 14.15 9.28 -10.95
CA PRO A 9 12.95 10.04 -11.25
C PRO A 9 12.01 9.20 -12.12
N VAL A 10 10.71 9.36 -11.90
CA VAL A 10 9.69 8.72 -12.75
C VAL A 10 9.60 9.54 -14.04
N SER A 11 9.56 8.86 -15.19
CA SER A 11 9.33 9.49 -16.49
C SER A 11 7.96 10.19 -16.49
N GLU A 12 7.93 11.48 -16.83
CA GLU A 12 6.68 12.25 -16.94
C GLU A 12 5.79 11.70 -18.07
N THR A 13 6.40 11.16 -19.13
CA THR A 13 5.68 10.50 -20.23
C THR A 13 4.99 9.23 -19.72
N ASP A 14 5.70 8.37 -18.99
CA ASP A 14 5.15 7.13 -18.44
C ASP A 14 4.01 7.40 -17.46
N LEU A 15 4.14 8.48 -16.68
CA LEU A 15 3.11 8.93 -15.76
C LEU A 15 1.85 9.38 -16.50
N LYS A 16 2.02 10.16 -17.58
CA LYS A 16 0.91 10.62 -18.42
C LYS A 16 0.19 9.42 -19.05
N ASP A 17 0.93 8.50 -19.65
CA ASP A 17 0.37 7.32 -20.32
C ASP A 17 -0.36 6.40 -19.33
N LEU A 18 0.21 6.18 -18.14
CA LEU A 18 -0.46 5.41 -17.09
C LEU A 18 -1.73 6.10 -16.60
N LYS A 19 -1.71 7.43 -16.46
CA LYS A 19 -2.88 8.23 -16.06
C LYS A 19 -3.99 8.14 -17.10
N GLU A 20 -3.67 8.19 -18.39
CA GLU A 20 -4.64 8.02 -19.48
C GLU A 20 -5.29 6.64 -19.45
N ARG A 21 -4.50 5.58 -19.26
CA ARG A 21 -5.03 4.20 -19.12
C ARG A 21 -5.94 4.05 -17.89
N MET A 22 -5.54 4.65 -16.77
CA MET A 22 -6.34 4.61 -15.54
C MET A 22 -7.61 5.44 -15.63
N LYS A 23 -7.65 6.48 -16.49
CA LYS A 23 -8.83 7.32 -16.67
C LYS A 23 -10.04 6.51 -17.13
N LEU A 24 -9.86 5.60 -18.10
CA LEU A 24 -10.93 4.73 -18.57
C LEU A 24 -11.52 3.87 -17.44
N ILE A 25 -10.67 3.41 -16.52
CA ILE A 25 -11.08 2.61 -15.37
C ILE A 25 -11.81 3.48 -14.34
N SER A 26 -11.27 4.66 -13.99
CA SER A 26 -11.87 5.54 -13.00
C SER A 26 -13.16 6.20 -13.47
N ASP A 27 -13.30 6.43 -14.78
CA ASP A 27 -14.53 6.96 -15.37
C ASP A 27 -15.66 5.91 -15.30
N ALA A 28 -15.32 4.61 -15.43
CA ALA A 28 -16.26 3.51 -15.28
C ALA A 28 -16.57 3.18 -13.80
N ASP A 29 -15.57 3.24 -12.93
CA ASP A 29 -15.69 3.03 -11.49
C ASP A 29 -14.85 4.04 -10.70
N PRO A 30 -15.48 5.13 -10.20
CA PRO A 30 -14.78 6.15 -9.42
C PRO A 30 -14.09 5.62 -8.16
N ALA A 31 -14.53 4.47 -7.61
CA ALA A 31 -13.91 3.88 -6.42
C ALA A 31 -12.49 3.33 -6.70
N GLN A 32 -12.14 3.15 -7.98
CA GLN A 32 -10.83 2.69 -8.44
C GLN A 32 -9.87 3.83 -8.80
N TYR A 33 -10.19 5.06 -8.39
CA TYR A 33 -9.35 6.23 -8.63
C TYR A 33 -7.99 6.14 -7.93
N HIS A 34 -6.94 6.53 -8.66
CA HIS A 34 -5.59 6.73 -8.14
C HIS A 34 -5.11 8.15 -8.42
N ASN A 35 -4.60 8.82 -7.38
CA ASN A 35 -3.94 10.11 -7.53
C ASN A 35 -2.50 9.95 -8.09
N GLU A 36 -1.90 11.06 -8.50
CA GLU A 36 -0.58 11.08 -9.14
C GLU A 36 0.52 10.48 -8.25
N LEU A 37 0.49 10.76 -6.95
CA LEU A 37 1.47 10.21 -6.00
C LEU A 37 1.38 8.69 -5.92
N SER A 38 0.17 8.13 -5.98
CA SER A 38 -0.06 6.69 -6.04
C SER A 38 0.50 6.10 -7.32
N LEU A 39 0.19 6.68 -8.48
CA LEU A 39 0.69 6.22 -9.78
C LEU A 39 2.24 6.24 -9.86
N LYS A 40 2.87 7.30 -9.33
CA LYS A 40 4.33 7.39 -9.20
C LYS A 40 4.91 6.25 -8.35
N ARG A 41 4.22 5.79 -7.30
CA ARG A 41 4.66 4.62 -6.50
C ARG A 41 4.63 3.33 -7.32
N TYR A 42 3.58 3.10 -8.10
CA TYR A 42 3.49 1.93 -8.97
C TYR A 42 4.58 1.94 -10.05
N LEU A 43 4.79 3.07 -10.73
CA LEU A 43 5.87 3.17 -11.74
C LEU A 43 7.26 2.94 -11.13
N ARG A 44 7.51 3.46 -9.93
CA ARG A 44 8.77 3.18 -9.20
C ARG A 44 8.95 1.71 -8.86
N ALA A 45 7.87 1.00 -8.51
CA ALA A 45 7.94 -0.40 -8.12
C ALA A 45 8.06 -1.34 -9.34
N PHE A 46 7.23 -1.13 -10.36
CA PHE A 46 7.05 -2.07 -11.47
C PHE A 46 7.80 -1.72 -12.75
N LYS A 47 8.44 -0.53 -12.81
CA LYS A 47 9.40 -0.10 -13.84
C LYS A 47 8.89 0.02 -15.28
N SER A 48 7.68 -0.44 -15.59
CA SER A 48 7.02 -0.24 -16.88
C SER A 48 5.54 0.11 -16.70
N ILE A 49 4.98 0.77 -17.71
CA ILE A 49 3.57 1.19 -17.73
C ILE A 49 2.65 -0.03 -17.65
N ASP A 50 2.90 -1.06 -18.46
CA ASP A 50 2.08 -2.27 -18.49
C ASP A 50 2.10 -3.02 -17.16
N ALA A 51 3.29 -3.19 -16.55
CA ALA A 51 3.41 -3.88 -15.27
C ALA A 51 2.77 -3.07 -14.13
N ALA A 52 2.92 -1.75 -14.13
CA ALA A 52 2.25 -0.87 -13.18
C ALA A 52 0.73 -0.94 -13.32
N PHE A 53 0.21 -0.88 -14.54
CA PHE A 53 -1.22 -0.98 -14.82
C PHE A 53 -1.80 -2.32 -14.36
N GLN A 54 -1.15 -3.45 -14.70
CA GLN A 54 -1.57 -4.78 -14.25
C GLN A 54 -1.53 -4.92 -12.72
N ALA A 55 -0.52 -4.33 -12.06
CA ALA A 55 -0.44 -4.32 -10.61
C ALA A 55 -1.59 -3.53 -9.97
N ILE A 56 -1.95 -2.37 -10.54
CA ILE A 56 -3.09 -1.58 -10.09
C ILE A 56 -4.39 -2.38 -10.20
N LEU A 57 -4.65 -3.02 -11.35
CA LEU A 57 -5.85 -3.84 -11.54
C LEU A 57 -5.93 -4.98 -10.51
N LYS A 58 -4.80 -5.65 -10.25
CA LYS A 58 -4.72 -6.68 -9.20
C LYS A 58 -5.01 -6.10 -7.81
N THR A 59 -4.47 -4.93 -7.49
CA THR A 59 -4.73 -4.28 -6.21
C THR A 59 -6.19 -3.85 -6.08
N ASN A 60 -6.81 -3.30 -7.13
CA ASN A 60 -8.22 -2.91 -7.11
C ASN A 60 -9.14 -4.11 -6.90
N LYS A 61 -8.87 -5.21 -7.62
CA LYS A 61 -9.57 -6.48 -7.43
C LYS A 61 -9.44 -6.97 -5.98
N TRP A 62 -8.22 -7.03 -5.44
CA TRP A 62 -7.97 -7.42 -4.06
C TRP A 62 -8.70 -6.52 -3.05
N ARG A 63 -8.73 -5.19 -3.28
CA ARG A 63 -9.43 -4.24 -2.41
C ARG A 63 -10.94 -4.52 -2.35
N SER A 64 -11.53 -4.90 -3.48
CA SER A 64 -12.95 -5.28 -3.56
C SER A 64 -13.20 -6.65 -2.93
N GLU A 65 -12.37 -7.66 -3.23
CA GLU A 65 -12.52 -9.03 -2.71
C GLU A 65 -12.46 -9.09 -1.18
N TYR A 66 -11.59 -8.28 -0.57
CA TYR A 66 -11.40 -8.26 0.89
C TYR A 66 -12.14 -7.10 1.57
N ASP A 67 -13.06 -6.44 0.87
CA ASP A 67 -13.88 -5.34 1.37
C ASP A 67 -13.06 -4.31 2.18
N ILE A 68 -11.94 -3.86 1.61
CA ILE A 68 -11.02 -2.94 2.29
C ILE A 68 -11.70 -1.60 2.62
N ALA A 69 -12.78 -1.24 1.91
CA ALA A 69 -13.57 -0.06 2.20
C ALA A 69 -14.23 -0.07 3.58
N SER A 70 -14.57 -1.24 4.13
CA SER A 70 -15.13 -1.36 5.47
C SER A 70 -14.10 -1.34 6.60
N LEU A 71 -12.80 -1.41 6.28
CA LEU A 71 -11.70 -1.29 7.24
C LEU A 71 -11.40 0.19 7.55
N THR A 72 -12.37 0.86 8.16
CA THR A 72 -12.23 2.23 8.66
C THR A 72 -11.52 2.27 10.02
N GLU A 73 -11.12 3.46 10.47
CA GLU A 73 -10.53 3.66 11.81
C GLU A 73 -11.47 3.22 12.94
N ASP A 74 -12.78 3.34 12.72
CA ASP A 74 -13.79 2.93 13.68
C ASP A 74 -14.09 1.44 13.71
N ASN A 75 -13.54 0.67 12.76
CA ASN A 75 -13.76 -0.76 12.69
C ASN A 75 -13.25 -1.44 13.98
N PRO A 76 -14.10 -2.19 14.71
CA PRO A 76 -13.71 -2.83 15.97
C PRO A 76 -12.48 -3.74 15.85
N ILE A 77 -12.30 -4.38 14.68
CA ILE A 77 -11.14 -5.24 14.41
C ILE A 77 -9.86 -4.41 14.30
N VAL A 78 -9.93 -3.25 13.65
CA VAL A 78 -8.81 -2.31 13.52
C VAL A 78 -8.42 -1.79 14.91
N LYS A 79 -9.38 -1.32 15.71
CA LYS A 79 -9.14 -0.85 17.09
C LYS A 79 -8.52 -1.95 17.97
N LYS A 80 -9.09 -3.16 17.98
CA LYS A 80 -8.56 -4.32 18.70
C LYS A 80 -7.11 -4.62 18.33
N HIS A 81 -6.75 -4.55 17.05
CA HIS A 81 -5.39 -4.84 16.59
C HIS A 81 -4.39 -3.72 16.85
N LEU A 82 -4.84 -2.46 16.82
CA LEU A 82 -4.03 -1.31 17.24
C LEU A 82 -3.71 -1.38 18.74
N GLU A 83 -4.72 -1.61 19.59
CA GLU A 83 -4.57 -1.69 21.05
C GLU A 83 -3.68 -2.86 21.48
N SER A 84 -3.83 -4.02 20.83
CA SER A 84 -3.01 -5.21 21.12
C SER A 84 -1.55 -5.10 20.70
N ASN A 85 -1.13 -3.97 20.09
CA ASN A 85 0.26 -3.72 19.69
C ASN A 85 0.86 -4.90 18.89
N LYS A 86 0.05 -5.48 17.99
CA LYS A 86 0.46 -6.61 17.14
C LYS A 86 1.53 -6.20 16.12
N ALA A 87 1.51 -4.95 15.68
CA ALA A 87 2.54 -4.34 14.86
C ALA A 87 2.74 -2.88 15.30
N ARG A 88 3.97 -2.39 15.25
CA ARG A 88 4.28 -0.98 15.50
C ARG A 88 5.32 -0.46 14.51
N VAL A 89 5.15 0.76 14.05
CA VAL A 89 6.17 1.46 13.27
C VAL A 89 7.17 2.08 14.24
N LEU A 90 8.46 1.75 14.09
CA LEU A 90 9.51 2.33 14.93
C LEU A 90 9.80 3.77 14.51
N ARG A 91 10.21 4.60 15.48
CA ARG A 91 10.60 6.00 15.22
C ARG A 91 11.84 6.11 14.35
N HIS A 92 12.78 5.18 14.52
CA HIS A 92 14.01 5.14 13.73
C HIS A 92 13.77 4.42 12.39
N ARG A 93 14.38 4.98 11.34
CA ARG A 93 14.45 4.35 10.02
C ARG A 93 15.69 3.44 9.96
N ASP A 94 15.70 2.53 8.99
CA ASP A 94 16.88 1.70 8.75
C ASP A 94 18.04 2.48 8.10
N MET A 95 19.16 1.82 7.83
CA MET A 95 20.37 2.42 7.26
C MET A 95 20.15 3.10 5.89
N VAL A 96 19.07 2.76 5.19
CA VAL A 96 18.71 3.32 3.88
C VAL A 96 17.43 4.18 3.94
N GLY A 97 17.00 4.56 5.15
CA GLY A 97 15.88 5.47 5.35
C GLY A 97 14.49 4.84 5.21
N ARG A 98 14.34 3.51 5.19
CA ARG A 98 13.03 2.85 5.13
C ARG A 98 12.36 2.81 6.51
N PRO A 99 11.02 2.92 6.57
CA PRO A 99 10.28 2.73 7.82
C PRO A 99 10.45 1.29 8.32
N VAL A 100 10.68 1.11 9.63
CA VAL A 100 10.82 -0.21 10.25
C VAL A 100 9.52 -0.60 10.92
N ILE A 101 8.96 -1.74 10.54
CA ILE A 101 7.76 -2.32 11.16
C ILE A 101 8.21 -3.46 12.07
N TYR A 102 7.90 -3.34 13.36
CA TYR A 102 8.19 -4.37 14.37
C TYR A 102 6.92 -5.15 14.72
N ILE A 103 6.98 -6.48 14.56
CA ILE A 103 5.86 -7.40 14.78
C ILE A 103 6.29 -8.44 15.84
N PRO A 104 5.97 -8.23 17.12
CA PRO A 104 6.37 -9.15 18.19
C PRO A 104 5.52 -10.42 18.18
N ALA A 105 6.08 -11.56 17.81
CA ALA A 105 5.37 -12.85 17.75
C ALA A 105 4.60 -13.21 19.04
N ARG A 106 5.11 -12.83 20.21
CA ARG A 106 4.45 -13.05 21.51
C ARG A 106 3.04 -12.42 21.64
N ASN A 107 2.73 -11.40 20.83
CA ASN A 107 1.42 -10.74 20.81
C ASN A 107 0.42 -11.41 19.84
N HIS A 108 0.83 -12.47 19.13
CA HIS A 108 0.03 -13.17 18.12
C HIS A 108 -0.40 -14.57 18.58
N ASN A 109 -0.99 -14.66 19.77
CA ASN A 109 -1.56 -15.91 20.28
C ASN A 109 -3.05 -16.00 19.94
N SER A 110 -3.42 -16.92 19.04
CA SER A 110 -4.80 -17.16 18.62
C SER A 110 -5.66 -17.88 19.67
N GLN A 111 -5.07 -18.46 20.71
CA GLN A 111 -5.78 -19.21 21.76
C GLN A 111 -6.17 -18.34 22.97
N ARG A 112 -5.52 -17.19 23.18
CA ARG A 112 -5.75 -16.32 24.36
C ARG A 112 -7.02 -15.46 24.28
N GLU A 113 -7.75 -15.46 23.18
CA GLU A 113 -8.93 -14.59 23.00
C GLU A 113 -10.19 -15.07 23.76
N LYS A 114 -10.14 -16.21 24.49
CA LYS A 114 -11.32 -16.79 25.15
C LYS A 114 -11.47 -16.52 26.66
N HIS A 115 -10.50 -15.91 27.34
CA HIS A 115 -10.62 -15.65 28.78
C HIS A 115 -9.95 -14.33 29.16
N ARG A 116 -10.74 -13.25 29.17
CA ARG A 116 -10.51 -12.04 29.97
C ARG A 116 -11.83 -11.35 30.25
#